data_AF-A0A497PCN3-F1
#
_entry.id   AF-A0A497PCN3-F1
#
_cell.length_a   1.000
_cell.length_b   1.000
_cell.length_c   1.000
_cell.angle_alpha   90.00
_cell.angle_beta   90.00
_cell.angle_gamma   90.00
#
_symmetry.space_group_name_H-M   'P 1'
#
loop_
_entity.id
_entity.type
_entity.pdbx_description
1 polymer ?
#
loop_
_entity_poly.entity_id
_entity_poly.type
_entity_poly.pdbx_seq_one_letter_code
_entity_poly.pdbx_strand_id
1 'polypeptide(L)'
;MRVGVMTIHFRQIPYPSNILFGHLLLSGLSHCDAERVISALLTDADRGEMVTSDSAIYTEAIRRVELLSKSAARHLTLIFRYQSARGESSLPPVIIVLEGASATGKSMLAIQLTYELGATRVLGTDTVRQVLRSLHDEAEVPELFCHTYQAHQYRQAGPETLSAVIRGFIAQCEIVQPYVVRSVERISREGAEAVVEGVHLIPGAVAHIDGVIEVLVDPPPQVHRAMFVGKRKLGRLTTVASDPRQREREFDAARQIQEYMLTEAAKNNIHVIRLRDYESAMSEVRGLILAKMEALLRG
;
A
#
# COMPACT_ATOMS: atom_id res chain seq x y z
N MET A 1 -1.48 10.35 -10.55
CA MET A 1 -0.70 11.39 -11.28
C MET A 1 -1.17 11.34 -12.72
N ARG A 2 -1.40 12.49 -13.39
CA ARG A 2 -1.89 12.49 -14.78
C ARG A 2 -0.76 12.14 -15.75
N VAL A 3 -1.04 11.24 -16.69
CA VAL A 3 -0.15 10.97 -17.84
C VAL A 3 -0.51 11.95 -18.95
N GLY A 4 0.46 12.64 -19.51
CA GLY A 4 0.28 13.54 -20.64
C GLY A 4 1.37 13.39 -21.70
N VAL A 5 1.53 14.40 -22.55
CA VAL A 5 2.59 14.45 -23.57
C VAL A 5 3.75 15.32 -23.08
N MET A 6 4.97 14.82 -23.16
CA MET A 6 6.18 15.63 -22.94
C MET A 6 7.10 15.55 -24.17
N THR A 7 7.67 16.69 -24.56
CA THR A 7 8.67 16.74 -25.64
C THR A 7 10.07 16.57 -25.05
N ILE A 8 10.77 15.48 -25.38
CA ILE A 8 12.17 15.25 -25.03
C ILE A 8 12.96 15.08 -26.33
N HIS A 9 14.02 15.87 -26.53
CA HIS A 9 14.87 15.81 -27.75
C HIS A 9 14.06 15.79 -29.07
N PHE A 10 13.06 16.67 -29.18
CA PHE A 10 12.15 16.79 -30.34
C PHE A 10 11.21 15.59 -30.57
N ARG A 11 11.10 14.68 -29.60
CA ARG A 11 10.13 13.56 -29.60
C ARG A 11 9.03 13.83 -28.60
N GLN A 12 7.77 13.72 -29.01
CA GLN A 12 6.64 13.69 -28.09
C GLN A 12 6.51 12.27 -27.52
N ILE A 13 6.42 12.12 -26.20
CA ILE A 13 6.24 10.80 -25.55
C ILE A 13 5.18 10.87 -24.45
N PRO A 14 4.49 9.75 -24.15
CA PRO A 14 3.69 9.64 -22.94
C PRO A 14 4.57 9.85 -21.70
N TYR A 15 4.20 10.82 -20.87
CA TYR A 15 4.95 11.18 -19.66
C TYR A 15 4.03 11.42 -18.46
N PRO A 16 4.35 10.85 -17.28
CA PRO A 16 5.43 9.89 -17.06
C PRO A 16 5.03 8.49 -17.58
N SER A 17 5.88 7.88 -18.42
CA SER A 17 5.60 6.56 -19.03
C SER A 17 5.47 5.44 -17.99
N ASN A 18 6.17 5.54 -16.88
CA ASN A 18 6.07 4.62 -15.75
C ASN A 18 4.69 4.68 -15.05
N ILE A 19 4.04 5.85 -15.02
CA ILE A 19 2.69 5.97 -14.48
C ILE A 19 1.68 5.33 -15.42
N LEU A 20 1.84 5.52 -16.74
CA LEU A 20 1.01 4.83 -17.73
C LEU A 20 1.16 3.31 -17.61
N PHE A 21 2.39 2.81 -17.49
CA PHE A 21 2.66 1.40 -17.27
C PHE A 21 2.00 0.88 -15.98
N GLY A 22 2.11 1.62 -14.88
CA GLY A 22 1.42 1.33 -13.63
C GLY A 22 -0.09 1.19 -13.82
N HIS A 23 -0.73 2.15 -14.50
CA HIS A 23 -2.16 2.10 -14.79
C HIS A 23 -2.56 0.92 -15.70
N LEU A 24 -1.71 0.52 -16.64
CA LEU A 24 -1.92 -0.68 -17.45
C LEU A 24 -1.93 -1.95 -16.58
N LEU A 25 -0.99 -2.07 -15.64
CA LEU A 25 -0.99 -3.17 -14.67
C LEU A 25 -2.21 -3.12 -13.75
N LEU A 26 -2.55 -1.94 -13.22
CA LEU A 26 -3.73 -1.72 -12.36
C LEU A 26 -5.04 -2.10 -13.07
N SER A 27 -5.10 -1.92 -14.39
CA SER A 27 -6.25 -2.34 -15.20
C SER A 27 -6.42 -3.87 -15.28
N GLY A 28 -5.39 -4.63 -14.89
CA GLY A 28 -5.37 -6.09 -14.89
C GLY A 28 -4.58 -6.71 -16.05
N LEU A 29 -3.77 -5.94 -16.78
CA LEU A 29 -2.86 -6.52 -17.77
C LEU A 29 -1.67 -7.23 -17.10
N SER A 30 -1.15 -8.23 -17.80
CA SER A 30 0.15 -8.82 -17.45
C SER A 30 1.28 -7.82 -17.70
N HIS A 31 2.44 -8.03 -17.06
CA HIS A 31 3.63 -7.21 -17.32
C HIS A 31 4.03 -7.24 -18.80
N CYS A 32 4.02 -8.43 -19.42
CA CYS A 32 4.39 -8.58 -20.82
C CYS A 32 3.44 -7.79 -21.75
N ASP A 33 2.14 -7.82 -21.47
CA ASP A 33 1.16 -7.10 -22.28
C ASP A 33 1.22 -5.58 -22.06
N ALA A 34 1.44 -5.14 -20.81
CA ALA A 34 1.68 -3.73 -20.52
C ALA A 34 2.94 -3.20 -21.25
N GLU A 35 4.02 -3.99 -21.29
CA GLU A 35 5.26 -3.62 -22.01
C GLU A 35 5.02 -3.52 -23.52
N ARG A 36 4.27 -4.47 -24.09
CA ARG A 36 3.89 -4.44 -25.51
C ARG A 36 3.10 -3.18 -25.85
N VAL A 37 2.15 -2.78 -24.99
CA VAL A 37 1.37 -1.56 -25.19
C VAL A 37 2.25 -0.32 -25.13
N ILE A 38 3.10 -0.18 -24.11
CA ILE A 38 4.02 0.97 -23.99
C ILE A 38 4.98 1.03 -25.18
N SER A 39 5.60 -0.09 -25.54
CA SER A 39 6.57 -0.15 -26.65
C SER A 39 5.93 0.26 -27.98
N ALA A 40 4.69 -0.18 -28.23
CA ALA A 40 3.97 0.21 -29.43
C ALA A 40 3.61 1.70 -29.45
N LEU A 41 3.15 2.26 -28.31
CA LEU A 41 2.88 3.70 -28.19
C LEU A 41 4.13 4.56 -28.44
N LEU A 42 5.29 4.12 -27.93
CA LEU A 42 6.58 4.79 -28.17
C LEU A 42 7.09 4.61 -29.61
N THR A 43 6.78 3.49 -30.27
CA THR A 43 7.16 3.28 -31.67
C THR A 43 6.37 4.19 -32.60
N ASP A 44 5.06 4.32 -32.38
CA ASP A 44 4.22 5.28 -33.11
C ASP A 44 4.69 6.72 -32.87
N ALA A 45 5.18 7.00 -31.65
CA ALA A 45 5.79 8.28 -31.28
C ALA A 45 6.98 8.64 -32.16
N ASP A 46 7.90 7.68 -32.30
CA ASP A 46 9.13 7.84 -33.07
C ASP A 46 8.88 7.99 -34.58
N ARG A 47 7.76 7.46 -35.09
CA ARG A 47 7.38 7.58 -36.51
C ARG A 47 6.74 8.92 -36.88
N GLY A 48 6.53 9.81 -35.90
CA GLY A 48 5.77 11.05 -36.10
C GLY A 48 4.28 10.80 -36.36
N GLU A 49 3.82 9.57 -36.11
CA GLU A 49 2.42 9.16 -36.23
C GLU A 49 1.63 9.50 -34.95
N MET A 50 2.30 10.01 -33.90
CA MET A 50 1.65 10.26 -32.63
C MET A 50 0.78 11.51 -32.55
N VAL A 51 -0.25 11.26 -31.77
CA VAL A 51 -1.18 12.15 -31.12
C VAL A 51 -0.50 13.24 -30.28
N THR A 52 -0.96 14.48 -30.44
CA THR A 52 -0.44 15.70 -29.79
C THR A 52 -1.09 16.07 -28.44
N SER A 53 -1.90 15.18 -27.84
CA SER A 53 -2.61 15.47 -26.58
C SER A 53 -2.79 14.25 -25.66
N ASP A 54 -2.94 14.51 -24.36
CA ASP A 54 -3.25 13.51 -23.32
C ASP A 54 -4.44 12.62 -23.71
N SER A 55 -5.51 13.23 -24.22
CA SER A 55 -6.78 12.54 -24.54
C SER A 55 -6.59 11.43 -25.57
N ALA A 56 -5.70 11.62 -26.54
CA ALA A 56 -5.55 10.63 -27.59
C ALA A 56 -4.42 9.64 -27.31
N ILE A 57 -3.47 9.93 -26.40
CA ILE A 57 -2.68 8.86 -25.73
C ILE A 57 -3.64 7.91 -25.01
N TYR A 58 -4.61 8.44 -24.27
CA TYR A 58 -5.57 7.61 -23.54
C TYR A 58 -6.42 6.77 -24.49
N THR A 59 -6.92 7.39 -25.55
CA THR A 59 -7.72 6.71 -26.58
C THR A 59 -6.95 5.57 -27.23
N GLU A 60 -5.70 5.81 -27.62
CA GLU A 60 -4.88 4.79 -28.27
C GLU A 60 -4.45 3.68 -27.30
N ALA A 61 -4.11 4.02 -26.06
CA ALA A 61 -3.84 3.03 -25.02
C ALA A 61 -5.07 2.14 -24.79
N ILE A 62 -6.26 2.71 -24.62
CA ILE A 62 -7.51 1.96 -24.45
C ILE A 62 -7.76 1.05 -25.66
N ARG A 63 -7.63 1.58 -26.88
CA ARG A 63 -7.81 0.80 -28.12
C ARG A 63 -6.90 -0.42 -28.16
N ARG A 64 -5.62 -0.24 -27.82
CA ARG A 64 -4.63 -1.33 -27.78
C ARG A 64 -4.93 -2.35 -26.68
N VAL A 65 -5.32 -1.88 -25.49
CA VAL A 65 -5.73 -2.76 -24.39
C VAL A 65 -6.99 -3.55 -24.76
N GLU A 66 -7.95 -2.96 -25.48
CA GLU A 66 -9.19 -3.62 -25.88
C GLU A 66 -8.95 -4.82 -26.82
N LEU A 67 -7.91 -4.76 -27.65
CA LEU A 67 -7.47 -5.88 -28.49
C LEU A 67 -6.93 -7.07 -27.66
N LEU A 68 -6.48 -6.82 -26.43
CA LEU A 68 -5.90 -7.82 -25.53
C LEU A 68 -6.94 -8.32 -24.52
N SER A 69 -7.68 -7.41 -23.90
CA SER A 69 -8.69 -7.70 -22.88
C SER A 69 -9.72 -6.57 -22.78
N LYS A 70 -10.98 -6.89 -23.12
CA LYS A 70 -12.13 -5.97 -22.95
C LYS A 70 -12.31 -5.53 -21.50
N SER A 71 -12.04 -6.41 -20.53
CA SER A 71 -12.19 -6.03 -19.12
C SER A 71 -11.11 -5.06 -18.69
N ALA A 72 -9.86 -5.29 -19.10
CA ALA A 72 -8.77 -4.36 -18.82
C ALA A 72 -9.01 -3.00 -19.49
N ALA A 73 -9.55 -2.96 -20.71
CA ALA A 73 -9.89 -1.70 -21.38
C ALA A 73 -10.96 -0.89 -20.62
N ARG A 74 -11.97 -1.56 -20.07
CA ARG A 74 -12.97 -0.92 -19.18
C ARG A 74 -12.33 -0.36 -17.92
N HIS A 75 -11.47 -1.14 -17.25
CA HIS A 75 -10.77 -0.68 -16.06
C HIS A 75 -9.83 0.49 -16.36
N LEU A 76 -9.09 0.45 -17.46
CA LEU A 76 -8.21 1.54 -17.88
C LEU A 76 -9.00 2.81 -18.19
N THR A 77 -10.16 2.67 -18.84
CA THR A 77 -11.09 3.78 -19.07
C THR A 77 -11.55 4.41 -17.76
N LEU A 78 -11.91 3.59 -16.75
CA LEU A 78 -12.26 4.07 -15.42
C LEU A 78 -11.09 4.83 -14.76
N ILE A 79 -9.89 4.26 -14.79
CA ILE A 79 -8.68 4.89 -14.23
C ILE A 79 -8.45 6.25 -14.87
N PHE A 80 -8.50 6.37 -16.20
CA PHE A 80 -8.28 7.65 -16.88
C PHE A 80 -9.39 8.67 -16.62
N ARG A 81 -10.66 8.24 -16.54
CA ARG A 81 -11.76 9.13 -16.14
C ARG A 81 -11.57 9.67 -14.74
N TYR A 82 -11.18 8.81 -13.79
CA TYR A 82 -10.88 9.19 -12.43
C TYR A 82 -9.70 10.19 -12.37
N GLN A 83 -8.58 9.91 -13.04
CA GLN A 83 -7.43 10.83 -13.08
C GLN A 83 -7.76 12.18 -13.72
N SER A 84 -8.60 12.19 -14.78
CA SER A 84 -9.04 13.43 -15.43
C SER A 84 -9.93 14.25 -14.51
N ALA A 85 -10.92 13.62 -13.88
CA ALA A 85 -11.82 14.28 -12.94
C ALA A 85 -11.07 14.87 -11.74
N ARG A 86 -10.02 14.21 -11.24
CA ARG A 86 -9.15 14.75 -10.18
C ARG A 86 -8.39 16.01 -10.58
N GLY A 87 -8.11 16.22 -11.87
CA GLY A 87 -7.50 17.46 -12.37
C GLY A 87 -8.47 18.63 -12.46
N GLU A 88 -9.77 18.35 -12.50
CA GLU A 88 -10.83 19.33 -12.76
C GLU A 88 -11.72 19.59 -11.54
N SER A 89 -11.65 18.74 -10.51
CA SER A 89 -12.50 18.78 -9.33
C SER A 89 -11.72 18.41 -8.06
N SER A 90 -12.34 18.61 -6.90
CA SER A 90 -11.75 18.27 -5.59
C SER A 90 -11.94 16.79 -5.20
N LEU A 91 -11.91 15.86 -6.18
CA LEU A 91 -12.06 14.44 -5.88
C LEU A 91 -10.90 13.94 -5.00
N PRO A 92 -11.20 13.23 -3.89
CA PRO A 92 -10.18 12.67 -3.01
C PRO A 92 -9.18 11.76 -3.77
N PRO A 93 -7.90 11.73 -3.38
CA PRO A 93 -6.95 10.75 -3.90
C PRO A 93 -7.28 9.35 -3.35
N VAL A 94 -6.85 8.31 -4.08
CA VAL A 94 -6.86 6.94 -3.56
C VAL A 94 -5.58 6.74 -2.75
N ILE A 95 -5.76 6.34 -1.49
CA ILE A 95 -4.67 5.98 -0.58
C ILE A 95 -4.91 4.55 -0.11
N ILE A 96 -3.97 3.65 -0.41
CA ILE A 96 -4.01 2.27 0.09
C ILE A 96 -3.24 2.18 1.40
N VAL A 97 -3.89 1.65 2.43
CA VAL A 97 -3.30 1.42 3.75
C VAL A 97 -3.25 -0.07 4.01
N LEU A 98 -2.04 -0.63 4.05
CA LEU A 98 -1.78 -2.05 4.30
C LEU A 98 -1.35 -2.27 5.75
N GLU A 99 -2.18 -3.00 6.48
CA GLU A 99 -2.02 -3.24 7.90
C GLU A 99 -1.70 -4.69 8.21
N GLY A 100 -1.16 -4.91 9.41
CA GLY A 100 -0.90 -6.24 9.95
C GLY A 100 0.41 -6.36 10.70
N ALA A 101 0.53 -7.42 11.48
CA ALA A 101 1.68 -7.71 12.32
C ALA A 101 2.99 -7.84 11.54
N SER A 102 4.12 -7.91 12.25
CA SER A 102 5.42 -8.13 11.62
C SER A 102 5.41 -9.39 10.74
N ALA A 103 5.99 -9.27 9.54
CA ALA A 103 6.17 -10.35 8.57
C ALA A 103 4.87 -10.97 8.00
N THR A 104 3.80 -10.17 7.85
CA THR A 104 2.57 -10.62 7.17
C THR A 104 2.56 -10.51 5.64
N GLY A 105 3.63 -9.98 5.03
CA GLY A 105 3.74 -9.82 3.56
C GLY A 105 3.38 -8.43 3.01
N LYS A 106 2.94 -7.49 3.87
CA LYS A 106 2.54 -6.12 3.50
C LYS A 106 3.55 -5.37 2.63
N SER A 107 4.82 -5.34 3.03
CA SER A 107 5.83 -4.54 2.32
C SER A 107 6.05 -5.00 0.87
N MET A 108 5.87 -6.30 0.59
CA MET A 108 5.95 -6.81 -0.79
C MET A 108 4.75 -6.35 -1.64
N LEU A 109 3.54 -6.41 -1.08
CA LEU A 109 2.34 -5.83 -1.72
C LEU A 109 2.51 -4.31 -1.90
N ALA A 110 3.04 -3.60 -0.90
CA ALA A 110 3.23 -2.16 -0.93
C ALA A 110 4.15 -1.71 -2.08
N ILE A 111 5.24 -2.45 -2.32
CA ILE A 111 6.17 -2.17 -3.43
C ILE A 111 5.47 -2.27 -4.78
N GLN A 112 4.71 -3.36 -4.99
CA GLN A 112 3.96 -3.55 -6.24
C GLN A 112 2.87 -2.48 -6.40
N LEU A 113 2.09 -2.23 -5.35
CA LEU A 113 1.02 -1.23 -5.37
C LEU A 113 1.51 0.19 -5.58
N THR A 114 2.69 0.54 -5.06
CA THR A 114 3.29 1.87 -5.27
C THR A 114 3.44 2.12 -6.77
N TYR A 115 3.89 1.11 -7.50
CA TYR A 115 4.11 1.19 -8.93
C TYR A 115 2.81 1.17 -9.72
N GLU A 116 1.89 0.24 -9.42
CA GLU A 116 0.63 0.10 -10.15
C GLU A 116 -0.33 1.27 -9.95
N LEU A 117 -0.42 1.79 -8.73
CA LEU A 117 -1.21 2.98 -8.42
C LEU A 117 -0.58 4.26 -8.99
N GLY A 118 0.71 4.23 -9.36
CA GLY A 118 1.46 5.44 -9.66
C GLY A 118 1.59 6.36 -8.45
N ALA A 119 1.71 5.77 -7.26
CA ALA A 119 1.74 6.47 -5.99
C ALA A 119 2.98 7.37 -5.90
N THR A 120 2.76 8.63 -5.51
CA THR A 120 3.83 9.64 -5.37
C THR A 120 4.30 9.79 -3.92
N ARG A 121 3.63 9.10 -3.01
CA ARG A 121 3.93 9.07 -1.58
C ARG A 121 3.90 7.61 -1.10
N VAL A 122 4.93 7.24 -0.35
CA VAL A 122 5.01 5.95 0.33
C VAL A 122 5.34 6.22 1.80
N LEU A 123 4.57 5.66 2.73
CA LEU A 123 4.77 5.86 4.16
C LEU A 123 4.82 4.51 4.89
N GLY A 124 5.97 4.19 5.46
CA GLY A 124 6.09 3.09 6.42
C GLY A 124 5.83 3.58 7.84
N THR A 125 4.93 2.93 8.59
CA THR A 125 4.71 3.28 10.01
C THR A 125 5.98 3.08 10.85
N ASP A 126 6.85 2.16 10.47
CA ASP A 126 8.15 1.99 11.12
C ASP A 126 9.07 3.20 10.91
N THR A 127 9.03 3.83 9.73
CA THR A 127 9.79 5.06 9.46
C THR A 127 9.36 6.17 10.42
N VAL A 128 8.07 6.32 10.67
CA VAL A 128 7.55 7.28 11.67
C VAL A 128 8.09 6.93 13.06
N ARG A 129 8.06 5.66 13.46
CA ARG A 129 8.66 5.20 14.71
C ARG A 129 10.16 5.54 14.80
N GLN A 130 10.94 5.34 13.73
CA GLN A 130 12.37 5.70 13.72
C GLN A 130 12.60 7.20 13.91
N VAL A 131 11.78 8.04 13.31
CA VAL A 131 11.85 9.49 13.53
C VAL A 131 11.55 9.81 14.99
N LEU A 132 10.49 9.24 15.57
CA LEU A 132 10.16 9.45 16.99
C LEU A 132 11.29 8.95 17.92
N ARG A 133 11.93 7.81 17.62
CA ARG A 133 13.11 7.32 18.36
C ARG A 133 14.27 8.31 18.38
N SER A 134 14.39 9.17 17.36
CA SER A 134 15.45 10.19 17.33
C SER A 134 15.14 11.42 18.18
N LEU A 135 13.90 11.56 18.64
CA LEU A 135 13.41 12.69 19.44
C LEU A 135 13.22 12.35 20.93
N HIS A 136 13.39 11.09 21.30
CA HIS A 136 13.19 10.58 22.66
C HIS A 136 14.40 9.77 23.10
N ASP A 137 14.69 9.80 24.40
CA ASP A 137 15.70 8.91 24.98
C ASP A 137 15.11 7.52 25.24
N GLU A 138 15.92 6.47 25.04
CA GLU A 138 15.51 5.08 25.27
C GLU A 138 15.09 4.82 26.72
N ALA A 139 15.66 5.54 27.68
CA ALA A 139 15.28 5.45 29.09
C ALA A 139 13.89 6.04 29.38
N GLU A 140 13.42 6.99 28.57
CA GLU A 140 12.14 7.68 28.76
C GLU A 140 10.99 6.96 28.08
N VAL A 141 11.21 6.50 26.84
CA VAL A 141 10.18 5.84 26.01
C VAL A 141 10.73 4.54 25.42
N PRO A 142 11.11 3.56 26.28
CA PRO A 142 11.78 2.33 25.86
C PRO A 142 10.96 1.50 24.85
N GLU A 143 9.63 1.57 24.90
CA GLU A 143 8.78 0.87 23.95
C GLU A 143 8.99 1.32 22.51
N LEU A 144 9.52 2.52 22.22
CA LEU A 144 9.87 2.92 20.86
C LEU A 144 11.10 2.18 20.32
N PHE A 145 11.97 1.65 21.18
CA PHE A 145 13.27 1.08 20.82
C PHE A 145 13.25 -0.43 20.58
N CYS A 146 12.12 -1.10 20.82
CA CYS A 146 11.92 -2.51 20.55
C CYS A 146 10.93 -2.77 19.42
N HIS A 147 10.74 -4.05 19.05
CA HIS A 147 9.67 -4.42 18.14
C HIS A 147 8.30 -4.41 18.84
N THR A 148 7.20 -4.27 18.07
CA THR A 148 5.83 -4.30 18.62
C THR A 148 5.56 -5.51 19.50
N TYR A 149 6.03 -6.69 19.10
CA TYR A 149 5.88 -7.94 19.84
C TYR A 149 6.72 -8.05 21.13
N GLN A 150 7.60 -7.08 21.39
CA GLN A 150 8.42 -6.96 22.59
C GLN A 150 7.99 -5.81 23.52
N ALA A 151 7.16 -4.87 23.03
CA ALA A 151 6.81 -3.65 23.75
C ALA A 151 6.19 -3.88 25.14
N HIS A 152 5.52 -5.03 25.33
CA HIS A 152 4.92 -5.44 26.61
C HIS A 152 5.89 -5.58 27.77
N GLN A 153 7.19 -5.71 27.49
CA GLN A 153 8.26 -5.77 28.49
C GLN A 153 8.53 -4.40 29.14
N TYR A 154 8.08 -3.32 28.49
CA TYR A 154 8.40 -1.95 28.89
C TYR A 154 7.16 -1.17 29.33
N ARG A 155 6.12 -1.14 28.48
CA ARG A 155 4.87 -0.45 28.78
C ARG A 155 3.68 -1.28 28.32
N GLN A 156 2.56 -1.16 29.03
CA GLN A 156 1.29 -1.80 28.70
C GLN A 156 0.17 -0.77 28.83
N ALA A 157 -0.70 -0.68 27.83
CA ALA A 157 -1.84 0.24 27.78
C ALA A 157 -3.12 -0.50 27.32
N GLY A 158 -4.27 0.16 27.45
CA GLY A 158 -5.57 -0.43 27.15
C GLY A 158 -6.10 -1.41 28.22
N PRO A 159 -7.22 -2.10 27.94
CA PRO A 159 -7.94 -2.94 28.90
C PRO A 159 -7.09 -4.06 29.49
N GLU A 160 -7.20 -4.28 30.80
CA GLU A 160 -6.49 -5.37 31.51
C GLU A 160 -6.96 -6.78 31.12
N THR A 161 -8.10 -6.88 30.45
CA THR A 161 -8.62 -8.15 29.89
C THR A 161 -7.80 -8.63 28.69
N LEU A 162 -6.98 -7.77 28.08
CA LEU A 162 -6.11 -8.12 26.96
C LEU A 162 -4.77 -8.70 27.47
N SER A 163 -4.15 -9.56 26.66
CA SER A 163 -2.83 -10.11 27.01
C SER A 163 -1.78 -8.99 27.11
N ALA A 164 -0.74 -9.21 27.93
CA ALA A 164 0.36 -8.26 28.07
C ALA A 164 0.97 -7.87 26.71
N VAL A 165 1.13 -8.84 25.80
CA VAL A 165 1.62 -8.63 24.43
C VAL A 165 0.77 -7.60 23.69
N ILE A 166 -0.55 -7.77 23.69
CA ILE A 166 -1.48 -6.86 23.02
C ILE A 166 -1.43 -5.49 23.68
N ARG A 167 -1.43 -5.42 25.02
CA ARG A 167 -1.34 -4.15 25.76
C ARG A 167 -0.04 -3.40 25.47
N GLY A 168 1.07 -4.10 25.28
CA GLY A 168 2.34 -3.49 24.86
C GLY A 168 2.32 -2.98 23.43
N PHE A 169 1.71 -3.74 22.52
CA PHE A 169 1.46 -3.29 21.15
C PHE A 169 0.62 -2.00 21.13
N ILE A 170 -0.47 -1.95 21.90
CA ILE A 170 -1.32 -0.76 22.04
C ILE A 170 -0.49 0.41 22.58
N ALA A 171 0.32 0.20 23.63
CA ALA A 171 1.16 1.25 24.20
C ALA A 171 2.12 1.87 23.16
N GLN A 172 2.73 1.07 22.30
CA GLN A 172 3.57 1.57 21.21
C GLN A 172 2.74 2.29 20.13
N CYS A 173 1.53 1.81 19.83
CA CYS A 173 0.63 2.47 18.87
C CYS A 173 0.12 3.82 19.37
N GLU A 174 -0.16 3.99 20.66
CA GLU A 174 -0.57 5.27 21.23
C GLU A 174 0.42 6.40 20.93
N ILE A 175 1.71 6.05 20.80
CA ILE A 175 2.77 7.01 20.48
C ILE A 175 2.87 7.23 18.96
N VAL A 176 2.89 6.15 18.17
CA VAL A 176 3.21 6.24 16.72
C VAL A 176 1.98 6.58 15.87
N GLN A 177 0.82 5.99 16.16
CA GLN A 177 -0.39 6.07 15.35
C GLN A 177 -0.86 7.50 15.08
N PRO A 178 -0.90 8.43 16.07
CA PRO A 178 -1.39 9.79 15.84
C PRO A 178 -0.62 10.54 14.74
N TYR A 179 0.69 10.29 14.62
CA TYR A 179 1.53 10.90 13.60
C TYR A 179 1.34 10.27 12.23
N VAL A 180 1.07 8.96 12.18
CA VAL A 180 0.70 8.28 10.93
C VAL A 180 -0.64 8.81 10.42
N VAL A 181 -1.67 8.89 11.28
CA VAL A 181 -3.00 9.41 10.92
C VAL A 181 -2.88 10.83 10.35
N ARG A 182 -2.20 11.75 11.04
CA ARG A 182 -1.96 13.12 10.54
C ARG A 182 -1.22 13.17 9.22
N SER A 183 -0.31 12.21 8.99
CA SER A 183 0.42 12.10 7.73
C SER A 183 -0.50 11.65 6.60
N VAL A 184 -1.40 10.69 6.85
CA VAL A 184 -2.44 10.27 5.89
C VAL A 184 -3.41 11.40 5.57
N GLU A 185 -3.90 12.12 6.59
CA GLU A 185 -4.76 13.30 6.41
C GLU A 185 -4.06 14.38 5.58
N ARG A 186 -2.75 14.60 5.79
CA ARG A 186 -1.97 15.55 5.00
C ARG A 186 -1.82 15.09 3.55
N ILE A 187 -1.48 13.82 3.33
CA ILE A 187 -1.38 13.23 1.98
C ILE A 187 -2.71 13.37 1.23
N SER A 188 -3.83 13.10 1.91
CA SER A 188 -5.18 13.26 1.35
C SER A 188 -5.45 14.72 0.95
N ARG A 189 -5.17 15.67 1.85
CA ARG A 189 -5.30 17.12 1.57
C ARG A 189 -4.40 17.62 0.45
N GLU A 190 -3.20 17.06 0.31
CA GLU A 190 -2.29 17.36 -0.80
C GLU A 190 -2.77 16.77 -2.14
N GLY A 191 -3.83 15.96 -2.14
CA GLY A 191 -4.29 15.27 -3.34
C GLY A 191 -3.26 14.26 -3.85
N ALA A 192 -2.46 13.66 -2.97
CA ALA A 192 -1.44 12.71 -3.38
C ALA A 192 -1.96 11.27 -3.28
N GLU A 193 -1.81 10.51 -4.36
CA GLU A 193 -1.98 9.05 -4.31
C GLU A 193 -0.81 8.43 -3.54
N ALA A 194 -1.15 7.50 -2.64
CA ALA A 194 -0.20 6.98 -1.68
C ALA A 194 -0.40 5.52 -1.34
N VAL A 195 0.70 4.90 -0.91
CA VAL A 195 0.70 3.61 -0.24
C VAL A 195 1.27 3.79 1.16
N VAL A 196 0.50 3.39 2.17
CA VAL A 196 0.89 3.41 3.57
C VAL A 196 0.95 1.97 4.06
N GLU A 197 1.99 1.59 4.79
CA GLU A 197 2.11 0.22 5.29
C GLU A 197 2.66 0.15 6.71
N GLY A 198 2.15 -0.79 7.48
CA GLY A 198 2.84 -1.30 8.65
C GLY A 198 1.92 -1.82 9.73
N VAL A 199 2.41 -1.79 10.96
CA VAL A 199 1.75 -2.44 12.11
C VAL A 199 1.17 -1.45 13.11
N HIS A 200 1.62 -0.18 13.11
CA HIS A 200 1.22 0.83 14.09
C HIS A 200 -0.08 1.57 13.74
N LEU A 201 -0.91 0.97 12.88
CA LEU A 201 -2.27 1.42 12.63
C LEU A 201 -3.19 0.29 13.12
N ILE A 202 -3.98 0.59 14.14
CA ILE A 202 -5.07 -0.28 14.57
C ILE A 202 -6.18 -0.16 13.52
N PRO A 203 -6.67 -1.28 12.95
CA PRO A 203 -7.63 -1.24 11.86
C PRO A 203 -8.85 -0.38 12.16
N GLY A 204 -9.15 0.57 11.27
CA GLY A 204 -10.21 1.57 11.41
C GLY A 204 -9.68 2.97 11.74
N ALA A 205 -8.38 3.11 12.04
CA ALA A 205 -7.80 4.39 12.45
C ALA A 205 -7.91 5.48 11.37
N VAL A 206 -7.92 5.09 10.09
CA VAL A 206 -7.95 6.02 8.94
C VAL A 206 -9.11 5.79 7.98
N ALA A 207 -10.01 4.84 8.28
CA ALA A 207 -11.19 4.53 7.46
C ALA A 207 -12.15 5.72 7.24
N HIS A 208 -12.12 6.72 8.13
CA HIS A 208 -12.96 7.92 8.05
C HIS A 208 -12.48 8.94 7.01
N ILE A 209 -11.27 8.77 6.46
CA ILE A 209 -10.70 9.70 5.47
C ILE A 209 -11.18 9.29 4.07
N ASP A 210 -11.83 10.22 3.37
CA ASP A 210 -12.32 9.96 2.02
C ASP A 210 -11.20 9.51 1.07
N GLY A 211 -11.52 8.54 0.22
CA GLY A 211 -10.56 7.95 -0.73
C GLY A 211 -9.57 6.96 -0.12
N VAL A 212 -9.49 6.82 1.21
CA VAL A 212 -8.70 5.76 1.86
C VAL A 212 -9.36 4.40 1.67
N ILE A 213 -8.53 3.40 1.39
CA ILE A 213 -8.88 1.98 1.42
C ILE A 213 -7.93 1.32 2.42
N GLU A 214 -8.48 0.90 3.55
CA GLU A 214 -7.76 0.21 4.61
C GLU A 214 -7.92 -1.30 4.44
N VAL A 215 -6.80 -2.02 4.51
CA VAL A 215 -6.73 -3.46 4.28
C VAL A 215 -5.81 -4.12 5.28
N LEU A 216 -6.32 -5.10 6.01
CA LEU A 216 -5.51 -5.97 6.85
C LEU A 216 -5.00 -7.17 6.03
N VAL A 217 -3.68 -7.34 5.95
CA VAL A 217 -3.05 -8.49 5.29
C VAL A 217 -2.86 -9.62 6.29
N ASP A 218 -3.51 -10.76 6.05
CA ASP A 218 -3.51 -11.93 6.93
C ASP A 218 -3.05 -13.21 6.18
N PRO A 219 -1.78 -13.59 6.27
CA PRO A 219 -1.32 -14.87 5.76
C PRO A 219 -1.72 -16.04 6.67
N PRO A 220 -1.86 -17.27 6.13
CA PRO A 220 -1.99 -18.49 6.93
C PRO A 220 -0.86 -18.61 7.96
N PRO A 221 -1.10 -19.19 9.16
CA PRO A 221 -0.10 -19.25 10.23
C PRO A 221 1.25 -19.85 9.81
N GLN A 222 1.24 -20.88 8.97
CA GLN A 222 2.46 -21.53 8.49
C GLN A 222 3.29 -20.59 7.58
N VAL A 223 2.60 -19.84 6.72
CA VAL A 223 3.20 -18.86 5.81
C VAL A 223 3.71 -17.65 6.61
N HIS A 224 2.92 -17.16 7.57
CA HIS A 224 3.34 -16.11 8.51
C HIS A 224 4.61 -16.49 9.26
N ARG A 225 4.66 -17.70 9.82
CA ARG A 225 5.82 -18.23 10.53
C ARG A 225 7.04 -18.30 9.64
N ALA A 226 6.89 -18.84 8.43
CA ALA A 226 7.98 -18.94 7.46
C ALA A 226 8.55 -17.56 7.10
N MET A 227 7.70 -16.56 6.84
CA MET A 227 8.12 -15.18 6.59
C MET A 227 8.80 -14.55 7.82
N PHE A 228 8.26 -14.78 9.01
CA PHE A 228 8.79 -14.23 10.26
C PHE A 228 10.17 -14.79 10.59
N VAL A 229 10.34 -16.12 10.53
CA VAL A 229 11.64 -16.76 10.75
C VAL A 229 12.62 -16.42 9.61
N GLY A 230 12.11 -16.33 8.38
CA GLY A 230 12.87 -16.00 7.17
C GLY A 230 13.43 -14.57 7.14
N LYS A 231 12.85 -13.61 7.88
CA LYS A 231 13.29 -12.20 7.92
C LYS A 231 14.80 -12.03 8.16
N ARG A 232 15.41 -12.85 9.02
CA ARG A 232 16.84 -12.76 9.31
C ARG A 232 17.71 -13.25 8.13
N LYS A 233 17.31 -14.36 7.50
CA LYS A 233 18.06 -14.99 6.40
C LYS A 233 17.90 -14.24 5.08
N LEU A 234 16.68 -13.83 4.73
CA LEU A 234 16.39 -13.14 3.46
C LEU A 234 16.60 -11.61 3.55
N GLY A 235 16.25 -10.99 4.68
CA GLY A 235 16.32 -9.53 4.85
C GLY A 235 17.65 -9.00 5.41
N ARG A 236 18.60 -9.88 5.75
CA ARG A 236 19.90 -9.54 6.38
C ARG A 236 19.77 -8.63 7.61
N LEU A 237 18.65 -8.70 8.33
CA LEU A 237 18.38 -7.84 9.48
C LEU A 237 19.20 -8.28 10.69
N THR A 238 20.04 -7.38 11.21
CA THR A 238 20.94 -7.62 12.35
C THR A 238 20.25 -7.49 13.71
N THR A 239 19.07 -6.89 13.76
CA THR A 239 18.31 -6.62 14.99
C THR A 239 17.42 -7.78 15.46
N VAL A 240 17.47 -8.92 14.78
CA VAL A 240 16.60 -10.07 15.05
C VAL A 240 17.36 -11.14 15.84
N ALA A 241 16.75 -11.66 16.91
CA ALA A 241 17.35 -12.69 17.75
C ALA A 241 17.86 -13.91 16.95
N SER A 242 19.04 -14.41 17.33
CA SER A 242 19.66 -15.58 16.70
C SER A 242 19.18 -16.91 17.28
N ASP A 243 18.67 -16.91 18.52
CA ASP A 243 18.15 -18.09 19.21
C ASP A 243 16.80 -18.56 18.62
N PRO A 244 16.71 -19.80 18.11
CA PRO A 244 15.46 -20.35 17.58
C PRO A 244 14.29 -20.37 18.59
N ARG A 245 14.55 -20.60 19.89
CA ARG A 245 13.49 -20.68 20.89
C ARG A 245 12.90 -19.31 21.18
N GLN A 246 13.75 -18.30 21.36
CA GLN A 246 13.31 -16.92 21.48
C GLN A 246 12.53 -16.46 20.23
N ARG A 247 13.00 -16.81 19.02
CA ARG A 247 12.29 -16.46 17.79
C ARG A 247 10.89 -17.07 17.69
N GLU A 248 10.70 -18.28 18.21
CA GLU A 248 9.37 -18.88 18.27
C GLU A 248 8.44 -18.08 19.19
N ARG A 249 8.90 -17.73 20.39
CA ARG A 249 8.12 -16.90 21.33
C ARG A 249 7.76 -15.52 20.74
N GLU A 250 8.71 -14.91 20.03
CA GLU A 250 8.48 -13.65 19.33
C GLU A 250 7.48 -13.79 18.18
N PHE A 251 7.48 -14.95 17.51
CA PHE A 251 6.47 -15.27 16.49
C PHE A 251 5.08 -15.41 17.12
N ASP A 252 4.97 -16.14 18.23
CA ASP A 252 3.70 -16.30 18.96
C ASP A 252 3.15 -14.93 19.41
N ALA A 253 4.01 -14.05 19.90
CA ALA A 253 3.64 -12.68 20.25
C ALA A 253 3.20 -11.86 19.02
N ALA A 254 3.91 -11.97 17.89
CA ALA A 254 3.49 -11.33 16.64
C ALA A 254 2.16 -11.88 16.12
N ARG A 255 1.86 -13.16 16.34
CA ARG A 255 0.59 -13.78 15.96
C ARG A 255 -0.57 -13.32 16.85
N GLN A 256 -0.34 -13.18 18.16
CA GLN A 256 -1.33 -12.57 19.06
C GLN A 256 -1.71 -11.14 18.62
N ILE A 257 -0.73 -10.34 18.20
CA ILE A 257 -0.99 -9.01 17.63
C ILE A 257 -1.84 -9.12 16.37
N GLN A 258 -1.52 -10.05 15.46
CA GLN A 258 -2.31 -10.25 14.24
C GLN A 258 -3.76 -10.65 14.53
N GLU A 259 -3.99 -11.50 15.53
CA GLU A 259 -5.34 -11.93 15.94
C GLU A 259 -6.14 -10.80 16.59
N TYR A 260 -5.46 -9.94 17.37
CA TYR A 260 -6.05 -8.70 17.86
C TYR A 260 -6.44 -7.78 16.70
N MET A 261 -5.55 -7.57 15.72
CA MET A 261 -5.86 -6.75 14.54
C MET A 261 -7.01 -7.34 13.71
N LEU A 262 -7.12 -8.66 13.57
CA LEU A 262 -8.27 -9.30 12.91
C LEU A 262 -9.58 -8.98 13.63
N THR A 263 -9.55 -8.93 14.97
CA THR A 263 -10.72 -8.57 15.79
C THR A 263 -11.11 -7.11 15.57
N GLU A 264 -10.15 -6.19 15.57
CA GLU A 264 -10.39 -4.77 15.31
C GLU A 264 -10.85 -4.51 13.86
N ALA A 265 -10.28 -5.22 12.88
CA ALA A 265 -10.73 -5.15 11.50
C ALA A 265 -12.19 -5.61 11.35
N ALA A 266 -12.59 -6.70 12.02
CA ALA A 266 -13.97 -7.15 12.02
C ALA A 266 -14.92 -6.12 12.67
N LYS A 267 -14.53 -5.51 13.79
CA LYS A 267 -15.33 -4.47 14.47
C LYS A 267 -15.54 -3.24 13.60
N ASN A 268 -14.50 -2.82 12.87
CA ASN A 268 -14.51 -1.61 12.05
C ASN A 268 -14.86 -1.86 10.58
N ASN A 269 -15.27 -3.09 10.22
CA ASN A 269 -15.59 -3.51 8.86
C ASN A 269 -14.45 -3.27 7.85
N ILE A 270 -13.20 -3.48 8.28
CA ILE A 270 -12.01 -3.36 7.45
C ILE A 270 -11.81 -4.64 6.65
N HIS A 271 -11.49 -4.48 5.38
CA HIS A 271 -11.30 -5.59 4.46
C HIS A 271 -10.06 -6.41 4.86
N VAL A 272 -10.18 -7.74 4.84
CA VAL A 272 -9.07 -8.65 5.20
C VAL A 272 -8.65 -9.45 3.97
N ILE A 273 -7.42 -9.23 3.51
CA ILE A 273 -6.83 -10.05 2.44
C ILE A 273 -6.16 -11.26 3.04
N ARG A 274 -6.66 -12.44 2.67
CA ARG A 274 -6.07 -13.73 3.04
C ARG A 274 -4.90 -14.02 2.11
N LEU A 275 -3.67 -13.74 2.54
CA LEU A 275 -2.48 -13.83 1.69
C LEU A 275 -2.08 -15.30 1.45
N ARG A 276 -2.68 -15.92 0.43
CA ARG A 276 -2.31 -17.25 -0.08
C ARG A 276 -1.15 -17.16 -1.06
N ASP A 277 -1.24 -16.21 -1.97
CA ASP A 277 -0.23 -15.85 -2.95
C ASP A 277 -0.35 -14.36 -3.28
N TYR A 278 0.74 -13.75 -3.76
CA TYR A 278 0.78 -12.32 -4.02
C TYR A 278 -0.04 -11.91 -5.24
N GLU A 279 -0.23 -12.78 -6.23
CA GLU A 279 -0.96 -12.46 -7.46
C GLU A 279 -2.46 -12.30 -7.18
N SER A 280 -3.05 -13.26 -6.46
CA SER A 280 -4.44 -13.22 -6.01
C SER A 280 -4.68 -12.03 -5.08
N ALA A 281 -3.77 -11.79 -4.12
CA ALA A 281 -3.87 -10.64 -3.21
C ALA A 281 -3.81 -9.30 -3.96
N MET A 282 -2.91 -9.16 -4.93
CA MET A 282 -2.83 -7.96 -5.78
C MET A 282 -4.10 -7.79 -6.61
N SER A 283 -4.63 -8.87 -7.20
CA SER A 283 -5.90 -8.83 -7.95
C SER A 283 -7.06 -8.35 -7.08
N GLU A 284 -7.12 -8.81 -5.82
CA GLU A 284 -8.12 -8.38 -4.84
C GLU A 284 -7.98 -6.90 -4.49
N VAL A 285 -6.76 -6.41 -4.19
CA VAL A 285 -6.53 -4.97 -3.94
C VAL A 285 -6.89 -4.11 -5.16
N ARG A 286 -6.55 -4.55 -6.38
CA ARG A 286 -6.93 -3.85 -7.62
C ARG A 286 -8.44 -3.70 -7.71
N GLY A 287 -9.19 -4.76 -7.39
CA GLY A 287 -10.65 -4.72 -7.33
C GLY A 287 -11.16 -3.63 -6.38
N LEU A 288 -10.57 -3.52 -5.19
CA LEU A 288 -10.93 -2.49 -4.20
C LEU A 288 -10.59 -1.08 -4.70
N ILE A 289 -9.43 -0.89 -5.33
CA ILE A 289 -9.01 0.40 -5.92
C ILE A 289 -10.01 0.84 -6.99
N LEU A 290 -10.32 -0.04 -7.93
CA LEU A 290 -11.24 0.26 -9.03
C LEU A 290 -12.64 0.56 -8.51
N ALA A 291 -13.14 -0.22 -7.55
CA ALA A 291 -14.44 0.02 -6.92
C ALA A 291 -14.49 1.38 -6.21
N LYS A 292 -13.41 1.77 -5.51
CA LYS A 292 -13.31 3.09 -4.86
C LYS A 292 -13.27 4.22 -5.87
N MET A 293 -12.47 4.11 -6.94
CA MET A 293 -12.42 5.12 -8.01
C MET A 293 -13.80 5.31 -8.65
N GLU A 294 -14.53 4.21 -8.89
CA GLU A 294 -15.89 4.27 -9.42
C GLU A 294 -16.88 4.93 -8.44
N ALA A 295 -16.81 4.60 -7.15
CA ALA A 295 -17.65 5.22 -6.12
C ALA A 295 -17.40 6.74 -6.05
N LEU A 296 -16.13 7.17 -6.00
CA LEU A 296 -15.76 8.58 -5.95
C LEU A 296 -16.25 9.36 -7.19
N LEU A 297 -16.27 8.75 -8.37
CA LEU A 297 -16.80 9.37 -9.58
C LEU A 297 -18.33 9.53 -9.58
N ARG A 298 -19.05 8.74 -8.77
CA ARG A 298 -20.53 8.79 -8.71
C ARG A 298 -21.05 9.81 -7.69
N GLY A 299 -20.23 10.22 -6.72
CA GLY A 299 -20.63 11.06 -5.59
C GLY A 299 -21.08 10.22 -4.41
#